data_AF-A0A1F4B4I2-F1
#
_entry.id   AF-A0A1F4B4I2-F1
#
_cell.length_a   1.000
_cell.length_b   1.000
_cell.length_c   1.000
_cell.angle_alpha   90.00
_cell.angle_beta   90.00
_cell.angle_gamma   90.00
#
_symmetry.space_group_name_H-M   'P 1'
#
loop_
_entity.id
_entity.type
_entity.pdbx_description
1 polymer ?
#
loop_
_entity_poly.entity_id
_entity_poly.type
_entity_poly.pdbx_seq_one_letter_code
_entity_poly.pdbx_strand_id
1 'polypeptide(L)'
;MVMGGLHVTARPDEPGRHGATAVAGEGELAWPEVLRAAQRGRLAPLYDVRGLEFDLRAAPMPAFELLDVGRYNRITVQTSRGCPWRCQFCASSILLTGKYKQKPVGKVLAEIDRIRAIWPRPFIEFADDNSFVNRRYWRELLPELAKRRIRWFAETDVSVHEDEELLELMREAGCRQVLIGFESPVPEALDGLELRRDWKRSR
;
A
#
# COMPACT_ATOMS: atom_id res chain seq x y z
N MET A 1 9.00 3.81 -24.63
CA MET A 1 8.63 2.96 -23.46
C MET A 1 8.72 3.82 -22.21
N VAL A 2 7.77 3.70 -21.29
CA VAL A 2 7.79 4.41 -20.00
C VAL A 2 7.88 3.37 -18.89
N MET A 3 8.79 3.56 -17.94
CA MET A 3 9.01 2.67 -16.80
C MET A 3 8.81 3.43 -15.49
N GLY A 4 8.29 2.77 -14.47
CA GLY A 4 8.07 3.35 -13.14
C GLY A 4 8.10 2.30 -12.04
N GLY A 5 7.67 2.68 -10.84
CA GLY A 5 7.65 1.81 -9.66
C GLY A 5 8.86 2.00 -8.74
N LEU A 6 8.94 1.15 -7.72
CA LEU A 6 9.92 1.24 -6.63
C LEU A 6 11.37 1.26 -7.12
N HIS A 7 11.72 0.30 -7.98
CA HIS A 7 13.07 0.18 -8.52
C HIS A 7 13.48 1.43 -9.31
N VAL A 8 12.62 1.87 -10.25
CA VAL A 8 12.88 3.06 -11.07
C VAL A 8 12.94 4.33 -10.22
N THR A 9 12.15 4.42 -9.15
CA THR A 9 12.20 5.56 -8.22
C THR A 9 13.52 5.63 -7.48
N ALA A 10 14.08 4.48 -7.09
CA ALA A 10 15.39 4.39 -6.46
C ALA A 10 16.54 4.64 -7.44
N ARG A 11 16.41 4.14 -8.68
CA ARG A 11 17.44 4.18 -9.73
C ARG A 11 16.88 4.78 -11.04
N PRO A 12 16.53 6.08 -11.05
CA PRO A 12 15.89 6.71 -12.20
C PRO A 12 16.81 6.83 -13.42
N ASP A 13 18.12 6.64 -13.23
CA ASP A 13 19.12 6.66 -14.30
C ASP A 13 19.10 5.38 -15.17
N GLU A 14 18.65 4.25 -14.64
CA GLU A 14 18.75 2.96 -15.32
C GLU A 14 17.86 2.83 -16.56
N PRO A 15 16.57 3.23 -16.56
CA PRO A 15 15.74 3.17 -17.78
C PRO A 15 16.33 3.96 -18.96
N GLY A 16 16.97 5.10 -18.68
CA GLY A 16 17.59 5.94 -19.70
C GLY A 16 18.71 5.24 -20.47
N ARG A 17 19.44 4.32 -19.82
CA ARG A 17 20.50 3.51 -20.45
C ARG A 17 19.98 2.57 -21.53
N HIS A 18 18.67 2.30 -21.52
CA HIS A 18 17.98 1.43 -22.47
C HIS A 18 17.01 2.20 -23.39
N GLY A 19 17.12 3.54 -23.43
CA GLY A 19 16.25 4.38 -24.25
C GLY A 19 14.79 4.47 -23.74
N ALA A 20 14.54 4.12 -22.47
CA ALA A 20 13.23 4.26 -21.85
C ALA A 20 13.11 5.57 -21.05
N THR A 21 11.90 6.10 -20.98
CA THR A 21 11.53 7.21 -20.08
C THR A 21 11.31 6.66 -18.67
N ALA A 22 11.89 7.30 -17.66
CA ALA A 22 11.65 6.99 -16.25
C ALA A 22 10.55 7.88 -15.64
N VAL A 23 9.73 7.30 -14.76
CA VAL A 23 8.85 8.02 -13.83
C VAL A 23 9.26 7.65 -12.40
N ALA A 24 9.76 8.64 -11.66
CA ALA A 24 10.22 8.46 -10.28
C ALA A 24 9.22 9.11 -9.30
N GLY A 25 8.77 8.33 -8.31
CA GLY A 25 7.76 8.74 -7.32
C GLY A 25 6.36 8.21 -7.62
N GLU A 26 5.35 8.89 -7.06
CA GLU A 26 3.95 8.46 -7.16
C GLU A 26 3.39 8.73 -8.57
N GLY A 27 3.12 7.66 -9.31
CA GLY A 27 2.80 7.72 -10.74
C GLY A 27 1.56 8.56 -11.07
N GLU A 28 0.59 8.64 -10.15
CA GLU A 28 -0.64 9.43 -10.34
C GLU A 28 -0.38 10.91 -10.61
N LEU A 29 0.73 11.46 -10.08
CA LEU A 29 1.12 12.86 -10.29
C LEU A 29 1.71 13.10 -11.68
N ALA A 30 2.51 12.16 -12.18
CA ALA A 30 3.23 12.29 -13.44
C ALA A 30 2.41 11.82 -14.66
N TRP A 31 1.56 10.82 -14.47
CA TRP A 31 0.90 10.10 -15.57
C TRP A 31 0.11 11.00 -16.53
N PRO A 32 -0.66 12.00 -16.07
CA PRO A 32 -1.36 12.90 -17.00
C PRO A 32 -0.43 13.66 -17.95
N GLU A 33 0.74 14.10 -17.48
CA GLU A 33 1.71 14.79 -18.36
C GLU A 33 2.44 13.81 -19.27
N VAL A 34 2.80 12.62 -18.77
CA VAL A 34 3.39 11.55 -19.58
C VAL A 34 2.51 11.24 -20.79
N LEU A 35 1.20 11.08 -20.59
CA LEU A 35 0.25 10.80 -21.67
C LEU A 35 0.19 11.95 -22.69
N ARG A 36 0.09 13.21 -22.22
CA ARG A 36 0.07 14.39 -23.09
C ARG A 36 1.36 14.54 -23.90
N ALA A 37 2.51 14.29 -23.27
CA ALA A 37 3.81 14.33 -23.91
C ALA A 37 3.98 13.21 -24.94
N ALA A 38 3.49 11.99 -24.64
CA ALA A 38 3.49 10.87 -25.57
C ALA A 38 2.67 11.17 -26.82
N GLN A 39 1.47 11.74 -26.68
CA GLN A 39 0.61 12.14 -27.80
C GLN A 39 1.28 13.16 -28.73
N ARG A 40 2.13 14.05 -28.19
CA ARG A 40 2.89 15.03 -28.96
C ARG A 40 4.21 14.48 -29.51
N GLY A 41 4.57 13.24 -29.21
CA GLY A 41 5.88 12.66 -29.55
C GLY A 41 7.05 13.30 -28.80
N ARG A 42 6.82 13.83 -27.60
CA ARG A 42 7.81 14.62 -26.82
C ARG A 42 8.00 14.10 -25.40
N LEU A 43 8.18 12.78 -25.25
CA LEU A 43 8.48 12.20 -23.94
C LEU A 43 9.83 12.72 -23.42
N ALA A 44 9.83 13.28 -22.21
CA ALA A 44 11.07 13.55 -21.48
C ALA A 44 11.77 12.23 -21.07
N PRO A 45 13.10 12.22 -20.89
CA PRO A 45 13.82 11.05 -20.41
C PRO A 45 13.47 10.70 -18.95
N LEU A 46 13.08 11.70 -18.14
CA LEU A 46 12.72 11.53 -16.74
C LEU A 46 11.57 12.47 -16.35
N TYR A 47 10.58 11.91 -15.66
CA TYR A 47 9.56 12.64 -14.91
C TYR A 47 9.78 12.34 -13.43
N ASP A 48 10.40 13.28 -12.72
CA ASP A 48 10.71 13.14 -11.30
C ASP A 48 9.70 13.92 -10.46
N VAL A 49 8.83 13.18 -9.77
CA VAL A 49 7.83 13.73 -8.85
C VAL A 49 8.10 13.30 -7.42
N ARG A 50 9.33 12.85 -7.13
CA ARG A 50 9.74 12.55 -5.75
C ARG A 50 9.64 13.82 -4.90
N GLY A 51 9.22 13.65 -3.64
CA GLY A 51 8.98 14.78 -2.73
C GLY A 51 7.64 15.49 -2.92
N LEU A 52 6.90 15.19 -4.00
CA LEU A 52 5.51 15.63 -4.15
C LEU A 52 4.56 14.60 -3.54
N GLU A 53 3.37 15.04 -3.15
CA GLU A 53 2.38 14.21 -2.45
C GLU A 53 1.10 14.08 -3.27
N PHE A 54 0.68 12.84 -3.57
CA PHE A 54 -0.65 12.56 -4.10
C PHE A 54 -1.66 12.37 -2.96
N ASP A 55 -2.85 12.96 -3.12
CA ASP A 55 -3.98 12.80 -2.22
C ASP A 55 -4.81 11.56 -2.61
N LEU A 56 -4.87 10.57 -1.71
CA LEU A 56 -5.61 9.33 -1.95
C LEU A 56 -7.13 9.53 -2.08
N ARG A 57 -7.69 10.69 -1.72
CA ARG A 57 -9.08 11.06 -2.07
C ARG A 57 -9.27 11.15 -3.59
N ALA A 58 -8.23 11.56 -4.32
CA ALA A 58 -8.24 11.67 -5.76
C ALA A 58 -7.86 10.35 -6.47
N ALA A 59 -7.55 9.28 -5.73
CA ALA A 59 -7.18 8.00 -6.32
C ALA A 59 -8.30 7.50 -7.26
N PRO A 60 -7.97 7.17 -8.53
CA PRO A 60 -8.95 6.63 -9.46
C PRO A 60 -9.34 5.20 -9.06
N MET A 61 -10.53 4.76 -9.47
CA MET A 61 -10.92 3.36 -9.37
C MET A 61 -9.96 2.52 -10.23
N PRO A 62 -9.25 1.51 -9.68
CA PRO A 62 -8.49 0.57 -10.48
C PRO A 62 -9.41 -0.16 -11.47
N ALA A 63 -8.90 -0.43 -12.67
CA ALA A 63 -9.64 -1.11 -13.73
C ALA A 63 -9.75 -2.63 -13.47
N PHE A 64 -10.38 -3.01 -12.36
CA PHE A 64 -10.51 -4.40 -11.92
C PHE A 64 -11.21 -5.26 -12.98
N GLU A 65 -12.10 -4.69 -13.80
CA GLU A 65 -12.76 -5.36 -14.92
C GLU A 65 -11.80 -5.94 -15.98
N LEU A 66 -10.53 -5.52 -15.99
CA LEU A 66 -9.51 -6.07 -16.88
C LEU A 66 -8.86 -7.35 -16.33
N LEU A 67 -9.18 -7.75 -15.11
CA LEU A 67 -8.61 -8.93 -14.47
C LEU A 67 -9.33 -10.21 -14.90
N ASP A 68 -8.56 -11.21 -15.34
CA ASP A 68 -9.01 -12.60 -15.45
C ASP A 68 -8.93 -13.27 -14.08
N VAL A 69 -10.01 -13.13 -13.29
CA VAL A 69 -10.08 -13.59 -11.88
C VAL A 69 -9.74 -15.07 -11.70
N GLY A 70 -9.89 -15.92 -12.73
CA GLY A 70 -9.54 -17.34 -12.68
C GLY A 70 -8.03 -17.60 -12.56
N ARG A 71 -7.19 -16.59 -12.84
CA ARG A 71 -5.72 -16.69 -12.76
C ARG A 71 -5.15 -16.18 -11.45
N TYR A 72 -5.98 -15.64 -10.55
CA TYR A 72 -5.52 -15.01 -9.31
C TYR A 72 -6.02 -15.78 -8.08
N ASN A 73 -5.17 -15.89 -7.07
CA ASN A 73 -5.55 -16.41 -5.75
C ASN A 73 -5.93 -15.30 -4.75
N ARG A 74 -5.63 -14.04 -5.06
CA ARG A 74 -5.99 -12.83 -4.30
C ARG A 74 -6.00 -11.59 -5.20
N ILE A 75 -6.70 -10.54 -4.78
CA ILE A 75 -6.61 -9.19 -5.40
C ILE A 75 -6.18 -8.19 -4.33
N THR A 76 -5.24 -7.31 -4.68
CA THR A 76 -4.70 -6.30 -3.79
C THR A 76 -5.58 -5.05 -3.72
N VAL A 77 -5.80 -4.54 -2.52
CA VAL A 77 -6.44 -3.25 -2.25
C VAL A 77 -5.54 -2.45 -1.32
N GLN A 78 -5.25 -1.21 -1.67
CA GLN A 78 -4.46 -0.31 -0.81
C GLN A 78 -5.40 0.54 0.05
N THR A 79 -5.26 0.49 1.38
CA THR A 79 -6.00 1.36 2.30
C THR A 79 -5.16 2.56 2.74
N SER A 80 -3.84 2.42 2.74
CA SER A 80 -2.89 3.46 3.13
C SER A 80 -1.62 3.40 2.31
N ARG A 81 -0.83 4.48 2.33
CA ARG A 81 0.49 4.56 1.69
C ARG A 81 1.48 5.10 2.70
N GLY A 82 2.60 4.41 2.90
CA GLY A 82 3.61 4.75 3.89
C GLY A 82 3.35 4.14 5.26
N CYS A 83 4.31 4.36 6.16
CA CYS A 83 4.26 3.93 7.55
C CYS A 83 4.86 5.03 8.44
N PRO A 84 4.32 5.33 9.64
CA PRO A 84 4.91 6.32 10.54
C PRO A 84 6.20 5.83 11.24
N TRP A 85 6.48 4.53 11.17
CA TRP A 85 7.73 3.96 11.65
C TRP A 85 8.85 4.15 10.64
N ARG A 86 10.09 4.25 11.13
CA ARG A 86 11.29 4.40 10.31
C ARG A 86 12.28 3.27 10.63
N CYS A 87 11.93 2.05 10.23
CA CYS A 87 12.81 0.90 10.39
C CYS A 87 14.00 1.02 9.43
N GLN A 88 15.22 0.81 9.93
CA GLN A 88 16.47 1.07 9.18
C GLN A 88 16.60 0.26 7.88
N PHE A 89 16.00 -0.93 7.82
CA PHE A 89 16.03 -1.82 6.65
C PHE A 89 14.85 -1.60 5.69
N CYS A 90 13.83 -0.83 6.10
CA CYS A 90 12.55 -0.80 5.40
C CYS A 90 12.59 0.16 4.20
N ALA A 91 12.77 -0.41 3.02
CA ALA A 91 12.74 0.32 1.75
C ALA A 91 11.43 1.10 1.54
N SER A 92 10.30 0.60 2.04
CA SER A 92 9.01 1.30 1.92
C SER A 92 9.03 2.67 2.60
N SER A 93 9.38 2.71 3.90
CA SER A 93 9.45 3.96 4.68
C SER A 93 10.46 4.97 4.13
N ILE A 94 11.42 4.51 3.32
CA ILE A 94 12.51 5.31 2.77
C ILE A 94 12.20 5.78 1.34
N LEU A 95 11.54 4.94 0.52
CA LEU A 95 11.40 5.15 -0.93
C LEU A 95 9.97 5.43 -1.39
N LEU A 96 8.94 4.89 -0.73
CA LEU A 96 7.55 4.98 -1.23
C LEU A 96 6.94 6.35 -0.98
N THR A 97 6.95 6.80 0.26
CA THR A 97 6.38 8.10 0.62
C THR A 97 6.95 8.58 1.94
N GLY A 98 7.26 9.89 2.04
CA GLY A 98 7.78 10.49 3.27
C GLY A 98 6.72 10.65 4.37
N LYS A 99 5.44 10.43 4.06
CA LYS A 99 4.33 10.60 4.99
C LYS A 99 3.31 9.48 4.88
N TYR A 100 2.80 9.06 6.03
CA TYR A 100 1.65 8.19 6.12
C TYR A 100 0.39 8.88 5.59
N LYS A 101 -0.31 8.24 4.65
CA LYS A 101 -1.56 8.72 4.06
C LYS A 101 -2.61 7.62 4.10
N GLN A 102 -3.85 7.99 4.40
CA GLN A 102 -4.97 7.06 4.45
C GLN A 102 -5.94 7.35 3.29
N LYS A 103 -6.33 6.30 2.56
CA LYS A 103 -7.42 6.36 1.58
C LYS A 103 -8.77 6.41 2.33
N PRO A 104 -9.75 7.22 1.91
CA PRO A 104 -11.06 7.25 2.56
C PRO A 104 -11.75 5.89 2.56
N VAL A 105 -12.46 5.56 3.65
CA VAL A 105 -13.20 4.29 3.80
C VAL A 105 -14.12 4.04 2.60
N GLY A 106 -14.91 5.05 2.19
CA GLY A 106 -15.83 4.92 1.06
C GLY A 106 -15.15 4.56 -0.27
N LYS A 107 -13.89 4.98 -0.50
CA LYS A 107 -13.11 4.59 -1.69
C LYS A 107 -12.69 3.14 -1.63
N VAL A 108 -12.18 2.69 -0.47
CA VAL A 108 -11.82 1.27 -0.25
C VAL A 108 -13.04 0.36 -0.41
N LEU A 109 -14.17 0.74 0.16
CA LEU A 109 -15.42 -0.03 0.03
C LEU A 109 -15.88 -0.10 -1.43
N ALA A 110 -15.78 1.00 -2.18
CA ALA A 110 -16.12 1.01 -3.60
C ALA A 110 -15.18 0.09 -4.42
N GLU A 111 -13.89 0.06 -4.12
CA GLU A 111 -12.93 -0.87 -4.75
C GLU A 111 -13.30 -2.32 -4.46
N ILE A 112 -13.63 -2.64 -3.20
CA ILE A 112 -14.06 -3.98 -2.80
C ILE A 112 -15.37 -4.39 -3.47
N ASP A 113 -16.35 -3.48 -3.55
CA ASP A 113 -17.63 -3.76 -4.20
C ASP A 113 -17.44 -3.98 -5.71
N ARG A 114 -16.52 -3.26 -6.35
CA ARG A 114 -16.14 -3.50 -7.76
C ARG A 114 -15.48 -4.86 -7.94
N ILE A 115 -14.57 -5.25 -7.04
CA ILE A 115 -13.95 -6.59 -7.06
C ILE A 115 -15.01 -7.68 -6.89
N ARG A 116 -15.97 -7.50 -5.96
CA ARG A 116 -17.04 -8.47 -5.74
C ARG A 116 -17.95 -8.67 -6.94
N ALA A 117 -18.10 -7.65 -7.79
CA ALA A 117 -18.88 -7.76 -9.01
C ALA A 117 -18.26 -8.73 -10.03
N ILE A 118 -16.92 -8.84 -10.05
CA ILE A 118 -16.19 -9.75 -10.96
C ILE A 118 -15.76 -11.05 -10.28
N TRP A 119 -15.63 -11.05 -8.95
CA TRP A 119 -15.26 -12.19 -8.13
C TRP A 119 -16.12 -12.25 -6.87
N PRO A 120 -17.24 -13.02 -6.87
CA PRO A 120 -18.25 -12.96 -5.79
C PRO A 120 -17.76 -13.28 -4.38
N ARG A 121 -16.69 -14.08 -4.24
CA ARG A 121 -16.10 -14.47 -2.94
C ARG A 121 -14.58 -14.24 -2.98
N PRO A 122 -14.15 -12.98 -3.12
CA PRO A 122 -12.75 -12.69 -3.36
C PRO A 122 -11.94 -12.94 -2.09
N PHE A 123 -10.65 -13.22 -2.29
CA PHE A 123 -9.65 -13.09 -1.25
C PHE A 123 -8.92 -11.78 -1.48
N ILE A 124 -9.01 -10.85 -0.51
CA ILE A 124 -8.42 -9.52 -0.62
C ILE A 124 -7.10 -9.48 0.15
N GLU A 125 -6.08 -8.88 -0.44
CA GLU A 125 -4.83 -8.54 0.23
C GLU A 125 -4.78 -7.03 0.44
N PHE A 126 -4.76 -6.60 1.71
CA PHE A 126 -4.56 -5.19 2.03
C PHE A 126 -3.06 -4.88 1.92
N ALA A 127 -2.68 -4.35 0.75
CA ALA A 127 -1.29 -4.05 0.39
C ALA A 127 -0.83 -2.73 0.99
N ASP A 128 -0.90 -2.66 2.32
CA ASP A 128 -0.40 -1.55 3.13
C ASP A 128 0.94 -1.92 3.75
N ASP A 129 1.79 -0.92 4.01
CA ASP A 129 3.08 -1.16 4.68
C ASP A 129 2.91 -1.59 6.14
N ASN A 130 1.81 -1.14 6.76
CA ASN A 130 1.40 -1.49 8.10
C ASN A 130 -0.07 -1.08 8.29
N SER A 131 -0.99 -2.04 8.18
CA SER A 131 -2.42 -1.76 8.10
C SER A 131 -2.95 -1.04 9.35
N PHE A 132 -2.72 -1.60 10.55
CA PHE A 132 -3.45 -1.18 11.77
C PHE A 132 -2.87 0.02 12.51
N VAL A 133 -1.98 0.79 11.86
CA VAL A 133 -1.45 2.06 12.38
C VAL A 133 -2.56 3.00 12.84
N ASN A 134 -3.60 3.15 12.02
CA ASN A 134 -4.76 3.97 12.34
C ASN A 134 -5.94 3.08 12.79
N ARG A 135 -5.93 2.69 14.07
CA ARG A 135 -6.97 1.83 14.66
C ARG A 135 -8.38 2.40 14.50
N ARG A 136 -8.55 3.73 14.59
CA ARG A 136 -9.84 4.39 14.40
C ARG A 136 -10.40 4.16 12.99
N TYR A 137 -9.55 4.28 11.97
CA TYR A 137 -9.93 4.02 10.59
C TYR A 137 -10.39 2.56 10.40
N TRP A 138 -9.67 1.60 10.97
CA TRP A 138 -10.05 0.19 10.86
C TRP A 138 -11.33 -0.15 11.63
N ARG A 139 -11.60 0.51 12.77
CA ARG A 139 -12.89 0.36 13.48
C ARG A 139 -14.08 0.88 12.68
N GLU A 140 -13.86 1.83 11.75
CA GLU A 140 -14.87 2.25 10.78
C GLU A 140 -15.00 1.26 9.61
N LEU A 141 -13.86 0.76 9.10
CA LEU A 141 -13.82 -0.11 7.92
C LEU A 141 -14.29 -1.55 8.20
N LEU A 142 -13.83 -2.18 9.29
CA LEU A 142 -14.05 -3.60 9.57
C LEU A 142 -15.54 -4.00 9.64
N PRO A 143 -16.44 -3.24 10.29
CA PRO A 143 -17.87 -3.55 10.28
C PRO A 143 -18.46 -3.55 8.86
N GLU A 144 -17.98 -2.66 7.99
CA GLU A 144 -18.39 -2.60 6.58
C GLU A 144 -17.85 -3.75 5.74
N LEU A 145 -16.65 -4.26 6.06
CA LEU A 145 -16.11 -5.47 5.45
C LEU A 145 -16.90 -6.72 5.86
N ALA A 146 -17.30 -6.82 7.13
CA ALA A 146 -18.10 -7.93 7.64
C ALA A 146 -19.42 -8.08 6.85
N LYS A 147 -20.09 -6.97 6.54
CA LYS A 147 -21.31 -6.94 5.71
C LYS A 147 -21.10 -7.49 4.30
N ARG A 148 -19.88 -7.34 3.76
CA ARG A 148 -19.51 -7.79 2.40
C ARG A 148 -19.08 -9.25 2.34
N ARG A 149 -18.86 -9.90 3.50
CA ARG A 149 -18.50 -11.31 3.64
C ARG A 149 -17.28 -11.70 2.80
N ILE A 150 -16.30 -10.82 2.72
CA ILE A 150 -15.02 -11.08 2.05
C ILE A 150 -14.08 -11.85 2.99
N ARG A 151 -13.06 -12.49 2.42
CA ARG A 151 -11.92 -13.02 3.17
C ARG A 151 -10.71 -12.17 2.85
N TRP A 152 -9.85 -11.93 3.84
CA TRP A 152 -8.71 -11.05 3.59
C TRP A 152 -7.47 -11.37 4.43
N PHE A 153 -6.38 -10.81 3.94
CA PHE A 153 -5.04 -10.82 4.50
C PHE A 153 -4.55 -9.38 4.68
N ALA A 154 -3.78 -9.12 5.74
CA ALA A 154 -3.14 -7.83 5.99
C ALA A 154 -1.75 -8.01 6.62
N GLU A 155 -0.92 -6.99 6.47
CA GLU A 155 0.41 -6.91 7.09
C GLU A 155 0.38 -5.88 8.23
N THR A 156 1.06 -6.17 9.34
CA THR A 156 1.08 -5.30 10.51
C THR A 156 2.34 -5.48 11.34
N ASP A 157 2.62 -4.50 12.20
CA ASP A 157 3.57 -4.69 13.28
C ASP A 157 2.94 -5.43 14.48
N VAL A 158 3.80 -5.86 15.41
CA VAL A 158 3.40 -6.63 16.59
C VAL A 158 2.44 -5.90 17.52
N SER A 159 2.38 -4.56 17.52
CA SER A 159 1.52 -3.79 18.44
C SER A 159 0.02 -4.05 18.25
N VAL A 160 -0.39 -4.69 17.15
CA VAL A 160 -1.79 -5.11 16.93
C VAL A 160 -2.33 -5.93 18.10
N HIS A 161 -1.49 -6.71 18.78
CA HIS A 161 -1.88 -7.56 19.91
C HIS A 161 -2.40 -6.79 21.13
N GLU A 162 -2.08 -5.49 21.23
CA GLU A 162 -2.43 -4.64 22.37
C GLU A 162 -3.91 -4.22 22.40
N ASP A 163 -4.70 -4.63 21.41
CA ASP A 163 -6.08 -4.22 21.24
C ASP A 163 -6.94 -5.43 20.87
N GLU A 164 -7.42 -6.11 21.91
CA GLU A 164 -8.24 -7.31 21.79
C GLU A 164 -9.52 -7.05 21.01
N GLU A 165 -10.16 -5.89 21.20
CA GLU A 165 -11.39 -5.52 20.50
C GLU A 165 -11.15 -5.38 18.99
N LEU A 166 -10.01 -4.78 18.58
CA LEU A 166 -9.65 -4.74 17.18
C LEU A 166 -9.45 -6.15 16.60
N LEU A 167 -8.80 -7.06 17.33
CA LEU A 167 -8.62 -8.45 16.90
C LEU A 167 -9.95 -9.19 16.72
N GLU A 168 -10.92 -8.95 17.62
CA GLU A 168 -12.28 -9.49 17.50
C GLU A 168 -12.98 -8.97 16.25
N LEU A 169 -12.92 -7.66 16.01
CA LEU A 169 -13.46 -7.04 14.79
C LEU A 169 -12.80 -7.60 13.52
N MET A 170 -11.49 -7.82 13.53
CA MET A 170 -10.76 -8.42 12.41
C MET A 170 -11.29 -9.82 12.09
N ARG A 171 -11.44 -10.67 13.11
CA ARG A 171 -11.97 -12.03 12.97
C ARG A 171 -13.37 -12.01 12.36
N GLU A 172 -14.25 -11.17 12.89
CA GLU A 172 -15.64 -11.03 12.45
C GLU A 172 -15.76 -10.46 11.03
N ALA A 173 -14.87 -9.55 10.67
CA ALA A 173 -14.79 -8.94 9.34
C ALA A 173 -14.20 -9.86 8.27
N GLY A 174 -13.82 -11.09 8.61
CA GLY A 174 -13.34 -12.08 7.64
C GLY A 174 -11.81 -12.15 7.49
N CYS A 175 -11.04 -11.65 8.46
CA CYS A 175 -9.59 -11.87 8.50
C CYS A 175 -9.28 -13.37 8.46
N ARG A 176 -8.35 -13.76 7.59
CA ARG A 176 -7.87 -15.15 7.50
C ARG A 176 -6.39 -15.30 7.75
N GLN A 177 -5.62 -14.25 7.48
CA GLN A 177 -4.17 -14.27 7.62
C GLN A 177 -3.69 -12.88 8.03
N VAL A 178 -2.67 -12.84 8.89
CA VAL A 178 -1.95 -11.63 9.25
C VAL A 178 -0.47 -11.95 9.16
N LEU A 179 0.31 -11.13 8.47
CA LEU A 179 1.76 -11.17 8.52
C LEU A 179 2.21 -10.15 9.57
N ILE A 180 2.93 -10.62 10.58
CA ILE A 180 3.39 -9.78 11.70
C ILE A 180 4.90 -9.59 11.58
N GLY A 181 5.32 -8.34 11.44
CA GLY A 181 6.74 -7.96 11.51
C GLY A 181 7.26 -8.00 12.95
N PHE A 182 7.73 -9.16 13.40
CA PHE A 182 8.50 -9.29 14.65
C PHE A 182 9.96 -8.83 14.49
N GLU A 183 10.52 -9.04 13.29
CA GLU A 183 11.93 -8.83 12.89
C GLU A 183 12.95 -9.71 13.60
N SER A 184 12.88 -9.81 14.93
CA SER A 184 13.77 -10.64 15.72
C SER A 184 13.09 -11.11 17.01
N PRO A 185 13.27 -12.38 17.42
CA PRO A 185 12.91 -12.85 18.76
C PRO A 185 13.97 -12.52 19.83
N VAL A 186 15.14 -12.02 19.42
CA VAL A 186 16.26 -11.65 20.29
C VAL A 186 16.22 -10.13 20.52
N PRO A 187 16.00 -9.65 21.77
CA PRO A 187 15.84 -8.22 22.08
C PRO A 187 17.00 -7.34 21.63
N GLU A 188 18.24 -7.83 21.71
CA GLU A 188 19.43 -7.08 21.33
C GLU A 188 19.46 -6.77 19.83
N ALA A 189 18.91 -7.65 18.99
CA ALA A 189 18.82 -7.44 17.55
C ALA A 189 17.71 -6.46 17.15
N LEU A 190 16.86 -6.04 18.10
CA LEU A 190 15.89 -4.97 17.90
C LEU A 190 16.48 -3.58 18.20
N ASP A 191 17.67 -3.50 18.82
CA ASP A 191 18.28 -2.21 19.18
C ASP A 191 18.58 -1.33 17.97
N GLY A 192 18.03 -0.11 17.99
CA GLY A 192 18.18 0.87 16.91
C GLY A 192 17.54 0.43 15.59
N LEU A 193 16.70 -0.60 15.61
CA LEU A 193 16.04 -1.10 14.41
C LEU A 193 15.01 -0.09 13.91
N GLU A 194 14.23 0.52 14.81
CA GLU A 194 13.31 1.62 14.50
C GLU A 194 13.93 2.95 14.92
N LEU A 195 14.26 3.79 13.94
CA LEU A 195 15.14 4.94 14.11
C LEU A 195 14.51 6.17 14.79
N ARG A 196 13.22 6.14 15.17
CA ARG A 196 12.55 7.28 15.81
C ARG A 196 12.39 7.10 17.31
N ARG A 197 11.88 5.95 17.74
CA ARG A 197 11.49 5.65 19.12
C ARG A 197 12.02 4.32 19.61
N ASP A 198 12.55 3.49 18.71
CA ASP A 198 13.00 2.14 19.00
C ASP A 198 11.94 1.30 19.74
N TRP A 199 10.68 1.49 19.34
CA TRP A 199 9.54 1.12 20.17
C TRP A 199 9.41 -0.40 20.38
N LYS A 200 9.85 -1.21 19.40
CA LYS A 200 9.79 -2.68 19.47
C LYS A 200 10.70 -3.25 20.55
N ARG A 201 11.85 -2.60 20.81
CA ARG A 201 12.75 -2.97 21.90
C ARG A 201 12.18 -2.60 23.26
N SER A 202 11.49 -1.47 23.33
CA SER A 202 11.01 -0.89 24.59
C SER A 202 9.76 -1.56 25.18
N ARG A 203 9.22 -2.59 24.53
CA ARG A 203 7.95 -3.24 24.88
C ARG A 203 8.15 -4.72 25.14
#